data_AF-A0A6L7M7B4-F1
#
_entry.id   AF-A0A6L7M7B4-F1
#
_cell.length_a   1.000
_cell.length_b   1.000
_cell.length_c   1.000
_cell.angle_alpha   90.00
_cell.angle_beta   90.00
_cell.angle_gamma   90.00
#
_symmetry.space_group_name_H-M   'P 1'
#
loop_
_entity.id
_entity.type
_entity.pdbx_description
1 polymer ?
#
loop_
_entity_poly.entity_id
_entity_poly.type
_entity_poly.pdbx_seq_one_letter_code
_entity_poly.pdbx_strand_id
1 'polypeptide(L)' 'MSSRQLSRAQKNQLLSLLRQWRSASQDVDRLLGGAGWTGSSFDIAQLRAACDRRTDIEESLKSFWTAAEN' A
#
# COMPACT_ATOMS: atom_id res chain seq x y z
N MET A 1 -20.65 14.38 9.49
CA MET A 1 -19.50 13.49 9.73
C MET A 1 -18.56 14.19 10.69
N SER A 2 -18.48 13.73 11.94
CA SER A 2 -17.65 14.39 12.96
C SER A 2 -16.18 14.18 12.60
N SER A 3 -15.46 15.25 12.28
CA SER A 3 -14.02 15.18 12.01
C SER A 3 -13.28 14.97 13.33
N ARG A 4 -13.22 13.71 13.80
CA ARG A 4 -12.39 13.33 14.95
C ARG A 4 -10.95 13.70 14.62
N GLN A 5 -10.36 14.52 15.47
CA GLN A 5 -9.00 15.01 15.27
C GLN A 5 -8.03 13.89 15.65
N LEU A 6 -7.34 13.32 14.65
CA LEU A 6 -6.32 12.30 14.91
C LEU A 6 -5.22 12.84 15.84
N SER A 7 -4.79 12.01 16.79
CA SER A 7 -3.63 12.31 17.63
C SER A 7 -2.36 12.43 16.78
N ARG A 8 -1.31 13.07 17.31
CA ARG A 8 -0.02 13.18 16.61
C ARG A 8 0.57 11.80 16.27
N ALA A 9 0.42 10.83 17.16
CA ALA A 9 0.86 9.46 16.93
C ALA A 9 0.07 8.80 15.79
N GLN A 10 -1.26 8.91 15.80
CA GLN A 10 -2.12 8.39 14.72
C GLN A 10 -1.83 9.05 13.38
N LYS A 11 -1.58 10.36 13.35
CA LYS A 11 -1.17 11.08 12.13
C LYS A 11 0.15 10.54 11.58
N ASN A 12 1.15 10.33 12.44
CA ASN A 12 2.43 9.77 12.02
C ASN A 12 2.29 8.34 11.50
N GLN A 13 1.48 7.51 12.16
CA GLN A 13 1.18 6.15 11.72
C GLN A 13 0.48 6.16 10.35
N LEU A 14 -0.56 6.98 10.18
CA LEU A 14 -1.26 7.13 8.91
C LEU A 14 -0.33 7.59 7.79
N LEU A 15 0.51 8.61 8.05
CA LEU A 15 1.50 9.08 7.09
C LEU A 15 2.49 7.97 6.69
N SER A 16 2.91 7.13 7.64
CA SER A 16 3.75 5.98 7.37
C SER A 16 3.05 4.96 6.46
N LEU A 17 1.81 4.60 6.79
CA LEU A 17 1.01 3.66 5.98
C LEU A 17 0.77 4.20 4.56
N LEU A 18 0.44 5.48 4.41
CA LEU A 18 0.24 6.11 3.10
C LEU A 18 1.52 6.15 2.27
N ARG A 19 2.68 6.39 2.88
CA ARG A 19 3.98 6.32 2.18
C ARG A 19 4.28 4.89 1.72
N GLN A 20 4.04 3.91 2.58
CA GLN A 20 4.22 2.50 2.24
C GLN A 20 3.28 2.08 1.10
N TRP A 21 2.01 2.47 1.18
CA TRP A 21 1.01 2.18 0.15
C TRP A 21 1.40 2.80 -1.20
N ARG A 22 1.84 4.06 -1.19
CA ARG A 22 2.34 4.73 -2.39
C ARG A 22 3.54 4.00 -2.99
N SER A 23 4.51 3.61 -2.16
CA SER A 23 5.70 2.87 -2.61
C SER A 23 5.32 1.52 -3.23
N ALA A 24 4.46 0.75 -2.57
CA ALA A 24 4.02 -0.55 -3.08
C ALA A 24 3.21 -0.42 -4.39
N SER A 25 2.38 0.62 -4.51
CA SER A 25 1.65 0.92 -5.74
C SER A 25 2.59 1.26 -6.90
N GLN A 26 3.63 2.06 -6.63
CA GLN A 26 4.65 2.39 -7.63
C GLN A 26 5.45 1.15 -8.08
N ASP A 27 5.69 0.19 -7.19
CA ASP A 27 6.36 -1.06 -7.56
C ASP A 27 5.48 -1.90 -8.50
N VAL A 28 4.18 -2.01 -8.22
CA VAL A 28 3.21 -2.65 -9.12
C VAL A 28 3.17 -1.95 -10.47
N ASP A 29 3.05 -0.62 -10.48
CA ASP A 29 3.02 0.18 -11.71
C ASP A 29 4.31 -0.01 -12.53
N ARG A 30 5.47 -0.09 -11.87
CA ARG A 30 6.75 -0.30 -12.54
C ARG A 30 6.81 -1.67 -13.22
N LEU A 31 6.33 -2.72 -12.54
CA LEU A 31 6.30 -4.08 -13.08
C LEU A 31 5.38 -4.17 -14.30
N LEU A 32 4.16 -3.65 -14.18
CA LEU A 32 3.20 -3.56 -15.28
C LEU A 32 3.70 -2.67 -16.42
N GLY A 33 4.45 -1.62 -16.11
CA GLY A 33 5.04 -0.67 -17.05
C GLY A 33 6.29 -1.16 -17.78
N GLY A 34 6.72 -2.41 -17.56
CA GLY A 34 7.81 -3.02 -18.32
C GLY A 34 8.90 -3.68 -17.48
N ALA A 35 9.07 -3.30 -16.21
CA ALA A 35 10.16 -3.82 -15.39
C ALA A 35 9.97 -5.28 -14.95
N GLY A 36 8.76 -5.83 -15.10
CA GLY A 36 8.49 -7.25 -14.88
C GLY A 36 8.88 -8.14 -16.06
N TRP A 37 9.33 -7.58 -17.18
CA TRP A 37 9.75 -8.37 -18.34
C TRP A 37 11.23 -8.75 -18.23
N THR A 38 11.51 -10.05 -18.36
CA THR A 38 12.85 -10.61 -18.49
C THR A 38 12.98 -11.24 -19.87
N GLY A 39 13.50 -10.47 -20.83
CA GLY A 39 13.46 -10.85 -22.24
C GLY A 39 12.03 -10.88 -22.77
N SER A 40 11.56 -12.04 -23.24
CA SER A 40 10.21 -12.25 -23.77
C SER A 40 9.21 -12.83 -22.76
N SER A 41 9.60 -12.96 -21.49
CA SER A 41 8.79 -13.55 -20.43
C SER A 41 8.45 -12.52 -19.36
N PHE A 42 7.19 -12.51 -18.91
CA PHE A 42 6.76 -11.66 -17.81
C PHE A 42 6.85 -12.41 -16.47
N ASP A 43 7.52 -11.81 -15.48
CA ASP A 43 7.64 -12.35 -14.13
C ASP A 43 6.36 -12.11 -13.32
N ILE A 44 5.42 -13.04 -13.48
CA ILE A 44 4.15 -13.05 -12.76
C ILE A 44 4.36 -13.21 -11.25
N ALA A 45 5.40 -13.94 -10.82
CA ALA A 45 5.66 -14.17 -9.41
C ALA A 45 6.06 -12.87 -8.71
N GLN A 46 6.92 -12.08 -9.35
CA GLN A 46 7.30 -10.77 -8.86
C GLN A 46 6.11 -9.79 -8.81
N LEU A 47 5.28 -9.76 -9.86
CA LEU A 47 4.07 -8.94 -9.87
C LEU A 47 3.13 -9.33 -8.73
N ARG A 48 2.90 -10.63 -8.53
CA ARG A 48 2.02 -11.13 -7.47
C ARG A 48 2.51 -10.71 -6.09
N ALA A 49 3.80 -10.88 -5.81
CA ALA A 49 4.38 -10.48 -4.53
C ALA A 49 4.24 -8.97 -4.27
N ALA A 50 4.38 -8.13 -5.32
CA ALA A 50 4.16 -6.69 -5.20
C ALA A 50 2.68 -6.35 -4.92
N CYS A 51 1.74 -7.03 -5.59
CA CYS A 51 0.30 -6.90 -5.34
C CYS A 51 -0.11 -7.35 -3.95
N ASP A 52 0.41 -8.49 -3.47
CA ASP A 52 0.13 -9.03 -2.13
C ASP A 52 0.62 -8.03 -1.06
N ARG A 53 1.85 -7.54 -1.19
CA ARG A 53 2.39 -6.50 -0.28
C ARG A 53 1.53 -5.24 -0.27
N ARG A 54 1.07 -4.77 -1.42
CA ARG A 54 0.18 -3.60 -1.49
C ARG A 54 -1.14 -3.87 -0.76
N THR A 55 -1.69 -5.07 -0.94
CA THR A 55 -2.95 -5.51 -0.31
C THR A 55 -2.83 -5.53 1.22
N ASP A 56 -1.73 -6.07 1.76
CA ASP A 56 -1.48 -6.09 3.21
C ASP A 56 -1.46 -4.67 3.82
N ILE A 57 -0.90 -3.70 3.09
CA ILE A 57 -0.89 -2.29 3.51
C ILE A 57 -2.29 -1.67 3.43
N GLU A 58 -3.09 -2.03 2.43
CA GLU A 58 -4.49 -1.60 2.32
C GLU A 58 -5.33 -2.14 3.49
N GLU A 59 -5.15 -3.40 3.87
CA GLU A 59 -5.78 -3.97 5.07
C GLU A 59 -5.33 -3.28 6.36
N SER A 60 -4.06 -2.88 6.44
CA SER A 60 -3.55 -2.09 7.56
C SER A 60 -4.17 -0.69 7.62
N LEU A 61 -4.40 -0.04 6.47
CA LEU A 61 -5.09 1.24 6.37
C LEU A 61 -6.56 1.12 6.79
N LYS A 62 -7.27 0.07 6.34
CA LYS A 62 -8.65 -0.22 6.77
C LYS A 62 -8.71 -0.41 8.28
N SER A 63 -7.82 -1.24 8.82
CA SER A 63 -7.73 -1.52 10.26
C SER A 63 -7.45 -0.24 11.07
N PHE A 64 -6.59 0.65 10.56
CA PHE A 64 -6.35 1.95 11.19
C PHE A 64 -7.64 2.78 11.29
N TRP A 65 -8.45 2.84 10.23
CA TRP A 65 -9.69 3.61 10.24
C TRP A 65 -10.75 2.98 11.13
N THR A 66 -10.92 1.65 11.09
CA THR A 66 -11.80 0.94 12.04
C THR A 66 -11.41 1.23 13.49
N ALA A 67 -10.11 1.27 13.80
CA ALA A 67 -9.63 1.59 15.14
C ALA A 67 -9.76 3.08 15.51
N ALA A 68 -9.80 3.99 14.53
CA ALA A 68 -10.00 5.42 14.76
C ALA A 68 -11.48 5.79 14.94
N GLU A 69 -12.39 4.98 14.37
CA GLU A 69 -13.84 5.14 14.46
C GLU A 69 -14.41 4.65 15.80
N ASN A 70 -13.83 3.61 16.38
CA ASN A 70 -14.11 3.16 17.75
C ASN A 70 -13.52 4.16 18.77
#